data_AF-A0A4R6RRF2-F1
#
_entry.id   AF-A0A4R6RRF2-F1
#
_cell.length_a   1.000
_cell.length_b   1.000
_cell.length_c   1.000
_cell.angle_alpha   90.00
_cell.angle_beta   90.00
_cell.angle_gamma   90.00
#
_symmetry.space_group_name_H-M   'P 1'
#
loop_
_entity.id
_entity.type
_entity.pdbx_description
1 polymer ?
#
loop_
_entity_poly.entity_id
_entity_poly.type
_entity_poly.pdbx_seq_one_letter_code
_entity_poly.pdbx_strand_id
1 'polypeptide(L)'
;MPRDHQVIYIHPEAPPKPTLGAPCNGCGVCCLAEPCPAGMLVSRKRHGACDALVWSEASGAAPARYQCGLVLRAVGPGAPDWRAGPWWRRVWLAWVRRLISAGSGCDASLDVLTQPDHAAPANGAESGTK
;
A
#
# COMPACT_ATOMS: atom_id res chain seq x y z
N MET A 1 -0.46 -23.11 4.69
CA MET A 1 -1.23 -22.82 5.91
C MET A 1 -1.54 -21.34 5.89
N PRO A 2 -2.80 -20.89 6.01
CA PRO A 2 -3.09 -19.48 6.14
C PRO A 2 -2.40 -18.98 7.41
N ARG A 3 -1.73 -17.83 7.33
CA ARG A 3 -1.17 -17.19 8.50
C ARG A 3 -2.29 -16.42 9.18
N ASP A 4 -2.64 -16.81 10.40
CA ASP A 4 -3.68 -16.12 11.19
C ASP A 4 -3.26 -14.68 11.57
N HIS A 5 -1.96 -14.38 11.50
CA HIS A 5 -1.40 -13.04 11.69
C HIS A 5 -0.12 -12.86 10.87
N GLN A 6 0.18 -11.62 10.50
CA GLN A 6 1.45 -11.24 9.89
C GLN A 6 1.83 -9.81 10.27
N VAL A 7 3.14 -9.56 10.37
CA VAL A 7 3.68 -8.22 10.63
C VAL A 7 3.96 -7.56 9.28
N ILE A 8 3.40 -6.37 9.08
CA ILE A 8 3.70 -5.50 7.94
C ILE A 8 4.26 -4.18 8.45
N TYR A 9 5.25 -3.65 7.75
CA TYR A 9 5.82 -2.33 8.05
C TYR A 9 5.12 -1.31 7.18
N ILE A 10 4.37 -0.41 7.81
CA ILE A 10 3.63 0.68 7.16
C ILE A 10 4.31 2.00 7.53
N HIS A 11 4.40 2.91 6.57
CA HIS A 11 4.90 4.26 6.82
C HIS A 11 4.00 4.99 7.82
N PRO A 12 4.54 5.66 8.85
CA PRO A 12 3.74 6.27 9.92
C PRO A 12 2.73 7.33 9.43
N GLU A 13 3.03 7.96 8.30
CA GLU A 13 2.19 9.00 7.67
C GLU A 13 1.15 8.41 6.71
N ALA A 14 1.11 7.09 6.54
CA ALA A 14 0.14 6.45 5.66
C ALA A 14 -1.28 6.68 6.21
N PRO A 15 -2.26 6.93 5.32
CA PRO A 15 -3.63 7.12 5.75
C PRO A 15 -4.16 5.80 6.35
N PRO A 16 -5.06 5.87 7.37
CA PRO A 16 -5.62 4.68 7.97
C PRO A 16 -6.40 3.86 6.94
N LYS A 17 -6.54 2.55 7.21
CA LYS A 17 -7.33 1.67 6.35
C LYS A 17 -8.75 2.25 6.22
N PRO A 18 -9.27 2.41 5.00
CA PRO A 18 -10.63 2.91 4.80
C PRO A 18 -11.64 1.84 5.26
N THR A 19 -12.86 2.28 5.55
CA THR A 19 -13.98 1.39 5.86
C THR A 19 -14.24 0.41 4.70
N LEU A 20 -14.81 -0.75 5.02
CA LEU A 20 -15.19 -1.73 4.01
C LEU A 20 -16.14 -1.08 2.98
N GLY A 21 -15.88 -1.29 1.69
CA GLY A 21 -16.62 -0.67 0.59
C GLY A 21 -16.23 0.77 0.23
N ALA A 22 -15.46 1.48 1.06
CA ALA A 22 -14.96 2.82 0.71
C ALA A 22 -13.79 2.74 -0.30
N PRO A 23 -13.60 3.77 -1.15
CA PRO A 23 -12.56 3.75 -2.18
C PRO A 23 -11.16 3.63 -1.55
N CYS A 24 -10.27 2.92 -2.25
CA CYS A 24 -8.87 2.81 -1.84
C CYS A 24 -8.23 4.20 -1.73
N ASN A 25 -7.76 4.54 -0.54
CA ASN A 25 -7.11 5.82 -0.22
C ASN A 25 -5.56 5.77 -0.31
N GLY A 26 -4.99 4.59 -0.56
CA GLY A 26 -3.54 4.39 -0.55
C GLY A 26 -2.95 4.09 0.82
N CYS A 27 -3.69 3.46 1.74
CA CYS A 27 -3.17 3.00 3.04
C CYS A 27 -2.04 1.96 2.96
N GLY A 28 -1.93 1.22 1.86
CA GLY A 28 -0.86 0.23 1.63
C GLY A 28 -1.04 -1.11 2.34
N VAL A 29 -2.00 -1.26 3.26
CA VAL A 29 -2.22 -2.49 4.07
C VAL A 29 -2.27 -3.76 3.22
N CYS A 30 -3.16 -3.82 2.23
CA CYS A 30 -3.28 -5.01 1.36
C CYS A 30 -2.05 -5.21 0.47
N CYS A 31 -1.48 -4.13 -0.09
CA CYS A 31 -0.32 -4.20 -0.98
C CYS A 31 0.98 -4.63 -0.28
N LEU A 32 1.12 -4.33 1.02
CA LEU A 32 2.26 -4.74 1.85
C LEU A 32 2.08 -6.16 2.38
N ALA A 33 0.83 -6.55 2.66
CA ALA A 33 0.45 -7.90 3.03
C ALA A 33 0.75 -8.90 1.89
N GLU A 34 0.20 -8.64 0.71
CA GLU A 34 0.34 -9.52 -0.44
C GLU A 34 0.20 -8.76 -1.78
N PRO A 35 0.82 -9.27 -2.85
CA PRO A 35 0.66 -8.68 -4.17
C PRO A 35 -0.71 -9.04 -4.73
N CYS A 36 -1.44 -8.04 -5.24
CA CYS A 36 -2.65 -8.25 -6.03
C CYS A 36 -2.38 -9.09 -7.29
N PRO A 37 -3.39 -9.65 -7.99
CA PRO A 37 -3.16 -10.47 -9.19
C PRO A 37 -2.32 -9.78 -10.27
N ALA A 38 -2.52 -8.46 -10.46
CA ALA A 38 -1.68 -7.67 -11.36
C ALA A 38 -0.25 -7.50 -10.82
N GLY A 39 -0.10 -7.32 -9.51
CA GLY A 39 1.18 -7.28 -8.81
C GLY A 39 1.94 -8.59 -8.96
N MET A 40 1.29 -9.75 -8.82
CA MET A 40 1.91 -11.06 -9.01
C MET A 40 2.51 -11.24 -10.40
N LEU A 41 1.83 -10.74 -11.44
CA LEU A 41 2.34 -10.79 -12.83
C LEU A 41 3.61 -9.93 -13.01
N VAL A 42 3.68 -8.80 -12.30
CA VAL A 42 4.76 -7.81 -12.45
C VAL A 42 5.94 -8.11 -11.55
N SER A 43 5.70 -8.43 -10.28
CA SER A 43 6.73 -8.76 -9.28
C SER A 43 7.17 -10.22 -9.34
N ARG A 44 6.37 -11.11 -9.96
CA ARG A 44 6.52 -12.57 -9.89
C ARG A 44 6.51 -13.13 -8.46
N LYS A 45 6.04 -12.34 -7.49
CA LYS A 45 5.87 -12.74 -6.08
C LYS A 45 4.42 -13.14 -5.83
N ARG A 46 4.21 -14.15 -4.98
CA ARG A 46 2.87 -14.57 -4.54
C ARG A 46 2.57 -14.21 -3.09
N HIS A 47 3.57 -13.75 -2.35
CA HIS A 47 3.46 -13.39 -0.93
C HIS A 47 4.38 -12.20 -0.63
N GLY A 48 4.03 -11.42 0.40
CA GLY A 48 4.78 -10.25 0.84
C GLY A 48 4.50 -8.98 0.04
N ALA A 49 5.25 -7.92 0.32
CA ALA A 49 5.02 -6.61 -0.29
C ALA A 49 5.18 -6.63 -1.83
N CYS A 50 4.24 -5.96 -2.50
CA CYS A 50 4.27 -5.79 -3.95
C CYS A 50 5.43 -4.88 -4.40
N ASP A 51 6.25 -5.33 -5.35
CA ASP A 51 7.38 -4.54 -5.88
C ASP A 51 6.95 -3.30 -6.67
N ALA A 52 5.69 -3.26 -7.13
CA ALA A 52 5.13 -2.09 -7.78
C ALA A 52 4.64 -1.04 -6.78
N LEU A 53 4.67 -1.28 -5.47
CA LEU A 53 4.23 -0.31 -4.47
C LEU A 53 5.25 0.82 -4.34
N VAL A 54 4.79 2.06 -4.47
CA VAL A 54 5.63 3.25 -4.38
C VAL A 54 5.08 4.15 -3.27
N TRP A 55 5.95 4.60 -2.37
CA TRP A 55 5.60 5.64 -1.41
C TRP A 55 5.58 7.00 -2.09
N SER A 56 4.50 7.75 -1.88
CA SER A 56 4.39 9.13 -2.34
C SER A 56 4.34 10.04 -1.14
N GLU A 57 5.33 10.91 -1.04
CA GLU A 57 5.38 11.95 -0.02
C GLU A 57 4.20 12.91 -0.15
N ALA A 58 3.84 13.55 0.97
CA ALA A 58 2.90 14.65 0.97
C ALA A 58 3.47 15.78 0.10
N SER A 59 2.69 16.24 -0.88
CA SER A 59 3.11 17.29 -1.81
C SER A 59 1.99 18.31 -1.96
N GLY A 60 2.24 19.53 -1.48
CA GLY A 60 1.24 20.60 -1.47
C GLY A 60 -0.02 20.20 -0.70
N ALA A 61 -1.15 20.14 -1.39
CA ALA A 61 -2.46 19.79 -0.84
C ALA A 61 -2.75 18.27 -0.78
N ALA A 62 -1.88 17.42 -1.34
CA ALA A 62 -2.08 15.98 -1.35
C ALA A 62 -1.39 15.31 -0.13
N PRO A 63 -2.10 14.47 0.64
CA PRO A 63 -1.50 13.74 1.75
C PRO A 63 -0.53 12.67 1.25
N ALA A 64 0.42 12.30 2.12
CA ALA A 64 1.32 11.18 1.85
C ALA A 64 0.52 9.88 1.75
N ARG A 65 0.84 9.03 0.77
CA ARG A 65 0.11 7.79 0.53
C ARG A 65 0.91 6.81 -0.32
N TYR A 66 0.56 5.53 -0.23
CA TYR A 66 1.07 4.55 -1.18
C TYR A 66 0.35 4.64 -2.52
N GLN A 67 1.12 4.58 -3.60
CA GLN A 67 0.64 4.56 -4.97
C GLN A 67 1.07 3.26 -5.66
N CYS A 68 0.19 2.72 -6.50
CA CYS A 68 0.55 1.61 -7.36
C CYS A 68 1.41 2.14 -8.52
N GLY A 69 2.68 1.78 -8.56
CA GLY A 69 3.64 2.11 -9.61
C GLY A 69 3.20 1.65 -11.00
N LEU A 70 2.31 0.65 -11.09
CA LEU A 70 1.68 0.23 -12.34
C LEU A 70 0.71 1.28 -12.88
N VAL A 71 -0.06 1.90 -11.99
CA VAL A 71 -0.97 3.02 -12.32
C VAL A 71 -0.15 4.29 -12.54
N LEU A 72 0.86 4.55 -11.73
CA LEU A 72 1.71 5.73 -11.85
C LEU A 72 2.48 5.75 -13.17
N ARG A 73 3.09 4.63 -13.59
CA ARG A 73 3.78 4.52 -14.89
C ARG A 73 2.85 4.63 -16.09
N ALA A 74 1.55 4.42 -15.91
CA ALA A 74 0.56 4.65 -16.96
C ALA A 74 0.20 6.14 -17.13
N VAL A 75 0.53 7.00 -16.16
CA VAL A 75 0.10 8.41 -16.11
C VAL A 75 1.28 9.41 -15.96
N GLY A 76 2.49 8.93 -15.65
CA GLY A 76 3.66 9.77 -15.37
C GLY A 76 4.38 10.35 -16.61
N PRO A 77 5.31 11.31 -16.40
CA PRO A 77 6.10 11.93 -17.47
C PRO A 77 6.99 10.89 -18.16
N GLY A 78 6.88 10.78 -19.49
CA GLY A 78 7.48 9.71 -20.29
C GLY A 78 6.55 8.54 -20.60
N ALA A 79 5.31 8.55 -20.09
CA ALA A 79 4.26 7.68 -20.59
C ALA A 79 3.97 8.04 -22.07
N PRO A 80 3.87 7.05 -22.97
CA PRO A 80 3.51 7.32 -24.36
C PRO A 80 2.18 8.07 -24.38
N ASP A 81 2.12 9.12 -25.19
CA ASP A 81 1.01 10.07 -25.27
C ASP A 81 -0.33 9.32 -25.15
N TRP A 82 -1.01 9.51 -24.03
CA TRP A 82 -2.18 8.74 -23.59
C TRP A 82 -3.36 8.80 -24.58
N ARG A 83 -3.33 9.76 -25.52
CA ARG A 83 -4.26 9.88 -26.66
C ARG A 83 -3.78 9.13 -27.92
N ALA A 84 -2.48 8.88 -28.07
CA ALA A 84 -1.88 8.15 -29.20
C ALA A 84 -1.48 6.70 -28.85
N GLY A 85 -1.53 6.33 -27.57
CA GLY A 85 -1.27 4.97 -27.10
C GLY A 85 -2.35 3.98 -27.56
N PRO A 86 -2.01 2.69 -27.76
CA PRO A 86 -2.98 1.69 -28.17
C PRO A 86 -4.14 1.57 -27.17
N TRP A 87 -5.37 1.46 -27.69
CA TRP A 87 -6.59 1.31 -26.88
C TRP A 87 -6.50 0.20 -25.81
N TRP A 88 -5.74 -0.87 -26.10
CA TRP A 88 -5.50 -1.97 -25.17
C TRP A 88 -4.84 -1.52 -23.86
N ARG A 89 -4.02 -0.45 -23.86
CA ARG A 89 -3.42 0.09 -22.63
C ARG A 89 -4.46 0.71 -21.70
N ARG A 90 -5.49 1.36 -22.26
CA ARG A 90 -6.60 1.92 -21.46
C ARG A 90 -7.45 0.82 -20.85
N VAL A 91 -7.74 -0.22 -21.63
CA VAL A 91 -8.46 -1.41 -21.16
C VAL A 91 -7.65 -2.11 -20.07
N TRP A 92 -6.35 -2.30 -20.28
CA TRP A 92 -5.46 -2.91 -19.31
C TRP A 92 -5.38 -2.09 -18.01
N LEU A 93 -5.28 -0.76 -18.08
CA LEU A 93 -5.27 0.10 -16.88
C LEU A 93 -6.62 0.06 -16.14
N ALA A 94 -7.74 0.09 -16.86
CA ALA A 94 -9.06 -0.07 -16.25
C ALA A 94 -9.19 -1.44 -15.57
N TRP A 95 -8.66 -2.49 -16.20
CA TRP A 95 -8.55 -3.83 -15.63
C TRP A 95 -7.69 -3.87 -14.37
N VAL A 96 -6.50 -3.27 -14.41
CA VAL A 96 -5.60 -3.14 -13.26
C VAL A 96 -6.29 -2.40 -12.11
N ARG A 97 -6.95 -1.26 -12.39
CA ARG A 97 -7.69 -0.51 -11.36
C ARG A 97 -8.81 -1.36 -10.74
N ARG A 98 -9.50 -2.15 -11.56
CA ARG A 98 -10.56 -3.06 -11.11
C ARG A 98 -10.02 -4.26 -10.32
N LEU A 99 -8.86 -4.80 -10.70
CA LEU A 99 -8.19 -5.91 -10.01
C LEU A 99 -7.54 -5.51 -8.68
N ILE A 100 -7.18 -4.24 -8.53
CA ILE A 100 -6.57 -3.70 -7.30
C ILE A 100 -7.65 -3.09 -6.39
N SER A 101 -8.92 -3.20 -6.79
CA SER A 101 -10.05 -2.53 -6.13
C SER A 101 -9.81 -1.02 -5.94
N ALA A 102 -8.95 -0.42 -6.77
CA ALA A 102 -8.48 0.95 -6.67
C ALA A 102 -9.61 1.90 -7.11
N GLY A 103 -10.48 2.21 -6.16
CA GLY A 103 -11.66 3.05 -6.34
C GLY A 103 -12.97 2.30 -6.55
N SER A 104 -12.99 0.95 -6.47
CA SER A 104 -14.24 0.15 -6.52
C SER A 104 -14.72 -0.33 -5.14
N GLY A 105 -13.94 -0.08 -4.08
CA GLY A 105 -14.28 -0.36 -2.69
C GLY A 105 -13.26 -1.26 -2.01
N CYS A 106 -12.95 -1.01 -0.75
CA CYS A 106 -12.06 -1.85 0.04
C CYS A 106 -12.75 -3.20 0.32
N ASP A 107 -12.13 -4.29 -0.13
CA ASP A 107 -12.54 -5.69 0.07
C ASP A 107 -11.65 -6.42 1.10
N ALA A 108 -10.61 -5.76 1.59
CA ALA A 108 -9.69 -6.32 2.56
C ALA A 108 -10.39 -6.53 3.91
N SER A 109 -10.56 -7.80 4.27
CA SER A 109 -11.03 -8.27 5.59
C SER A 109 -9.91 -8.29 6.65
N LEU A 110 -8.77 -7.66 6.35
CA LEU A 110 -7.62 -7.54 7.25
C LEU A 110 -7.91 -6.46 8.30
N ASP A 111 -7.91 -6.86 9.57
CA ASP A 111 -7.88 -5.94 10.69
C ASP A 111 -6.44 -5.55 11.02
N VAL A 112 -6.20 -4.24 11.15
CA VAL A 112 -4.89 -3.70 11.50
C VAL A 112 -4.85 -3.52 13.01
N LEU A 113 -4.13 -4.40 13.68
CA LEU A 113 -3.77 -4.24 15.09
C LEU A 113 -2.40 -3.58 15.15
N THR A 114 -2.36 -2.33 15.61
CA THR A 114 -1.08 -1.68 15.90
C THR A 114 -0.49 -2.36 17.13
N GLN A 115 0.62 -3.07 16.95
CA GLN A 115 1.34 -3.61 18.11
C GLN A 115 2.11 -2.45 18.75
N PRO A 116 1.80 -2.05 19.99
CA PRO A 116 2.61 -1.06 20.68
C PRO A 116 4.00 -1.65 20.84
N ASP A 117 5.02 -0.88 20.43
CA ASP A 117 6.41 -1.21 20.66
C ASP A 117 6.55 -1.55 22.15
N HIS A 118 6.96 -2.79 22.47
CA HIS A 118 7.24 -3.14 23.86
C HIS A 118 8.24 -2.13 24.38
N ALA A 119 7.79 -1.24 25.26
CA ALA A 119 8.60 -0.17 25.83
C ALA A 119 9.92 -0.78 26.28
N ALA A 120 11.02 -0.30 25.69
CA ALA A 120 12.36 -0.57 26.18
C ALA A 120 12.33 -0.34 27.70
N PRO A 121 12.84 -1.28 28.53
CA PRO A 121 12.80 -1.10 29.97
C PRO A 121 13.50 0.22 30.30
N ALA A 122 12.76 1.12 30.94
CA ALA A 122 13.33 2.31 31.54
C ALA A 122 14.35 1.83 32.57
N ASN A 123 15.64 1.84 32.20
CA ASN A 123 16.71 1.60 33.14
C ASN A 123 16.64 2.73 34.17
N GLY A 124 16.18 2.37 35.37
CA GLY A 124 16.12 3.23 36.54
C GLY A 124 17.51 3.77 36.85
N ALA A 125 17.68 5.06 36.64
CA ALA A 125 18.67 5.82 37.35
C ALA A 125 18.20 5.99 38.82
N GLU A 126 19.18 6.04 39.73
CA GLU A 126 19.11 6.69 41.05
C GLU A 126 18.56 5.88 42.23
N SER A 127 19.45 5.29 43.03
CA SER A 127 19.55 5.61 44.46
C SER A 127 20.84 5.04 45.06
N GLY A 128 21.69 5.92 45.57
CA GLY A 128 22.98 5.56 46.17
C GLY A 128 23.61 6.72 46.92
N THR A 129 22.81 7.44 47.70
CA THR A 129 23.29 8.35 48.74
C THR A 129 23.10 7.67 50.09
N LYS A 130 24.15 7.08 50.64
CA LYS A 130 24.41 7.07 52.08
C LYS A 130 25.86 6.66 52.37
#